data_AF-A0A818DSL4-F1
#
_entry.id   AF-A0A818DSL4-F1
#
_cell.length_a   1.000
_cell.length_b   1.000
_cell.length_c   1.000
_cell.angle_alpha   90.00
_cell.angle_beta   90.00
_cell.angle_gamma   90.00
#
_symmetry.space_group_name_H-M   'P 1'
#
loop_
_entity.id
_entity.type
_entity.pdbx_description
1 polymer ?
#
loop_
_entity_poly.entity_id
_entity_poly.type
_entity_poly.pdbx_seq_one_letter_code
_entity_poly.pdbx_strand_id
1 'polypeptide(L)'
;MKDVRPTVAIAIAYVFAIVFGRKWMKNQKAFELRNFMFIYNVLQVIFCAYITYETAYVWFKERYSFLCQPVDYSNHITAIQACKACWWYYIMKVVDLIDTIIFVLRKKDNQITFLHVYHHLTMLFFSWYGGKYVGGGQCK
;
A
#
# COMPACT_ATOMS: atom_id res chain seq x y z
N MET A 1 13.87 1.02 4.82
CA MET A 1 13.80 0.22 3.57
C MET A 1 15.21 -0.03 3.05
N LYS A 2 15.87 -1.12 3.48
CA LYS A 2 17.27 -1.35 3.11
C LYS A 2 17.42 -1.99 1.73
N ASP A 3 16.56 -2.97 1.45
CA ASP A 3 16.68 -3.84 0.29
C ASP A 3 15.31 -4.08 -0.34
N VAL A 4 15.28 -4.31 -1.66
CA VAL A 4 14.05 -4.54 -2.45
C VAL A 4 13.63 -6.01 -2.41
N ARG A 5 14.56 -6.92 -2.08
CA ARG A 5 14.32 -8.37 -2.02
C ARG A 5 13.06 -8.76 -1.22
N PRO A 6 12.77 -8.18 -0.04
CA PRO A 6 11.53 -8.50 0.69
C PRO A 6 10.27 -8.08 -0.07
N THR A 7 10.28 -6.94 -0.76
CA THR A 7 9.15 -6.46 -1.56
C THR A 7 8.89 -7.37 -2.77
N VAL A 8 9.96 -7.82 -3.43
CA VAL A 8 9.88 -8.82 -4.50
C VAL A 8 9.33 -10.14 -3.96
N ALA A 9 9.79 -10.59 -2.80
CA ALA A 9 9.29 -11.82 -2.18
C ALA A 9 7.79 -11.72 -1.83
N ILE A 10 7.33 -10.56 -1.31
CA ILE A 10 5.91 -10.30 -1.06
C ILE A 10 5.10 -10.33 -2.36
N ALA A 11 5.58 -9.67 -3.42
CA ALA A 11 4.91 -9.67 -4.72
C ALA A 11 4.78 -11.08 -5.31
N ILE A 12 5.85 -11.89 -5.24
CA ILE A 12 5.83 -13.29 -5.64
C ILE A 12 4.83 -14.07 -4.80
N ALA A 13 4.89 -13.96 -3.47
CA ALA A 13 3.97 -14.63 -2.56
C ALA A 13 2.50 -14.26 -2.84
N TYR A 14 2.23 -13.00 -3.16
CA TYR A 14 0.89 -12.52 -3.54
C TYR A 14 0.38 -13.18 -4.83
N VAL A 15 1.20 -13.23 -5.89
CA VAL A 15 0.82 -13.92 -7.14
C VAL A 15 0.61 -15.41 -6.89
N PHE A 16 1.49 -16.05 -6.13
CA PHE A 16 1.32 -17.45 -5.74
C PHE A 16 0.04 -17.68 -4.92
N ALA A 17 -0.27 -16.81 -3.97
CA ALA A 17 -1.49 -16.89 -3.16
C ALA A 17 -2.75 -16.79 -4.03
N ILE A 18 -2.75 -15.96 -5.08
CA ILE A 18 -3.86 -15.88 -6.03
C ILE A 18 -3.98 -17.17 -6.84
N VAL A 19 -2.90 -17.63 -7.47
CA VAL A 19 -2.94 -18.81 -8.35
C VAL A 19 -3.29 -20.07 -7.58
N PHE A 20 -2.59 -20.32 -6.46
CA PHE A 20 -2.82 -21.48 -5.61
C PHE A 20 -4.17 -21.38 -4.89
N GLY A 21 -4.48 -20.21 -4.34
CA GLY A 21 -5.75 -19.96 -3.64
C GLY A 21 -6.95 -20.20 -4.54
N ARG A 22 -6.92 -19.74 -5.80
CA ARG A 22 -7.99 -20.04 -6.78
C ARG A 22 -8.11 -21.54 -7.04
N LYS A 23 -6.99 -22.25 -7.22
CA LYS A 23 -7.00 -23.70 -7.45
C LYS A 23 -7.57 -24.46 -6.26
N TRP A 24 -7.17 -24.12 -5.05
CA TRP A 24 -7.67 -24.71 -3.81
C TRP A 24 -9.15 -24.42 -3.59
N MET A 25 -9.57 -23.17 -3.81
CA MET A 25 -10.95 -22.75 -3.63
C MET A 25 -11.91 -23.40 -4.62
N LYS A 26 -11.48 -23.95 -5.78
CA LYS A 26 -12.36 -24.66 -6.72
C LYS A 26 -13.26 -25.69 -6.01
N ASN A 27 -12.68 -26.49 -5.12
CA ASN A 27 -13.37 -27.57 -4.41
C ASN A 27 -13.98 -27.16 -3.07
N GLN A 28 -13.86 -25.88 -2.67
CA GLN A 28 -14.34 -25.37 -1.38
C GLN A 28 -15.61 -24.54 -1.55
N LYS A 29 -16.39 -24.37 -0.49
CA LYS A 29 -17.47 -23.37 -0.46
C LYS A 29 -16.86 -21.97 -0.29
N ALA A 30 -17.53 -20.93 -0.80
CA ALA A 30 -17.09 -19.56 -0.60
C ALA A 30 -17.14 -19.20 0.90
N PHE A 31 -16.09 -18.54 1.41
CA PHE A 31 -16.05 -18.13 2.80
C PHE A 31 -16.93 -16.89 3.06
N GLU A 32 -17.64 -16.87 4.19
CA GLU A 32 -18.38 -15.70 4.66
C GLU A 32 -17.50 -14.80 5.53
N LEU A 33 -16.80 -13.87 4.89
CA LEU A 33 -15.85 -12.97 5.56
C LEU A 33 -16.45 -11.60 5.91
N ARG A 34 -17.78 -11.49 6.09
CA ARG A 34 -18.46 -10.19 6.23
C ARG A 34 -17.90 -9.33 7.36
N ASN A 35 -17.81 -9.89 8.56
CA ASN A 35 -17.33 -9.16 9.75
C ASN A 35 -15.85 -8.82 9.62
N PHE A 36 -15.05 -9.75 9.06
CA PHE A 36 -13.64 -9.51 8.79
C PHE A 36 -13.43 -8.34 7.84
N MET A 37 -14.13 -8.32 6.71
CA MET A 37 -14.06 -7.22 5.74
C MET A 37 -14.50 -5.88 6.34
N PHE A 38 -15.54 -5.88 7.17
CA PHE A 38 -15.98 -4.66 7.84
C PHE A 38 -14.88 -4.09 8.74
N ILE A 39 -14.29 -4.91 9.61
CA ILE A 39 -13.20 -4.50 10.49
C ILE A 39 -11.98 -4.06 9.68
N TYR A 40 -11.60 -4.85 8.67
CA TYR A 40 -10.48 -4.56 7.77
C TYR A 40 -10.64 -3.20 7.08
N ASN A 41 -11.80 -2.93 6.49
CA ASN A 41 -12.08 -1.67 5.81
C ASN A 41 -12.08 -0.48 6.79
N VAL A 42 -12.64 -0.65 7.99
CA VAL A 42 -12.61 0.41 9.02
C VAL A 42 -11.17 0.72 9.43
N LEU A 43 -10.33 -0.30 9.64
CA LEU A 43 -8.92 -0.12 9.95
C LEU A 43 -8.19 0.60 8.80
N GLN A 44 -8.43 0.20 7.55
CA GLN A 44 -7.86 0.90 6.39
C GLN A 44 -8.26 2.38 6.36
N VAL A 45 -9.54 2.71 6.61
CA VAL A 45 -9.99 4.12 6.67
C VAL A 45 -9.23 4.89 7.75
N ILE A 46 -9.07 4.31 8.95
CA ILE A 46 -8.32 4.95 10.05
C ILE A 46 -6.85 5.17 9.65
N PHE A 47 -6.18 4.17 9.08
CA PHE A 47 -4.79 4.30 8.65
C PHE A 47 -4.61 5.31 7.51
N CYS A 48 -5.52 5.32 6.53
CA CYS A 48 -5.51 6.31 5.46
C CYS A 48 -5.72 7.74 6.00
N ALA A 49 -6.62 7.91 6.96
CA ALA A 49 -6.82 9.20 7.63
C ALA A 49 -5.58 9.64 8.40
N TYR A 50 -4.91 8.72 9.10
CA TYR A 50 -3.66 8.97 9.80
C TYR A 50 -2.54 9.43 8.85
N ILE A 51 -2.31 8.70 7.75
CA ILE A 51 -1.29 9.07 6.77
C ILE A 51 -1.62 10.44 6.14
N THR A 52 -2.89 10.67 5.81
CA THR A 52 -3.36 11.95 5.27
C THR A 52 -3.06 13.09 6.25
N TYR A 53 -3.36 12.90 7.53
CA TYR A 53 -3.05 13.87 8.58
C TYR A 53 -1.55 14.16 8.68
N GLU A 54 -0.69 13.14 8.71
CA GLU A 54 0.76 13.29 8.77
C GLU A 54 1.28 14.07 7.54
N THR A 55 0.82 13.72 6.33
CA THR A 55 1.21 14.44 5.11
C THR A 55 0.69 15.88 5.08
N ALA A 56 -0.54 16.12 5.53
CA ALA A 56 -1.11 17.47 5.60
C ALA A 56 -0.38 18.32 6.63
N TYR A 57 -0.02 17.75 7.78
CA TYR A 57 0.77 18.43 8.81
C TYR A 57 2.11 18.93 8.24
N VAL A 58 2.84 18.06 7.55
CA VAL A 58 4.10 18.44 6.88
C VAL A 58 3.85 19.52 5.83
N TRP A 59 2.83 19.33 4.99
CA TRP A 59 2.48 20.27 3.92
C TRP A 59 2.25 21.69 4.44
N PHE A 60 1.40 21.84 5.46
CA PHE A 60 1.06 23.14 6.02
C PHE A 60 2.21 23.76 6.81
N LYS A 61 2.97 22.94 7.55
CA LYS A 61 4.08 23.41 8.38
C LYS A 61 5.25 23.94 7.56
N GLU A 62 5.60 23.22 6.50
CA GLU A 62 6.70 23.59 5.59
C GLU A 62 6.24 24.49 4.43
N ARG A 63 4.95 24.85 4.39
CA ARG A 63 4.32 25.67 3.34
C ARG A 63 4.67 25.18 1.93
N TYR A 64 4.44 23.89 1.71
CA TYR A 64 4.79 23.24 0.46
C TYR A 64 4.17 23.95 -0.75
N SER A 65 4.98 24.11 -1.79
CA SER A 65 4.50 24.62 -3.08
C SER A 65 3.70 23.55 -3.80
N PHE A 66 2.56 23.93 -4.38
CA PHE A 66 1.78 23.06 -5.28
C PHE A 66 2.49 22.77 -6.60
N LEU A 67 3.48 23.58 -6.98
CA LEU A 67 4.23 23.42 -8.24
C LEU A 67 5.45 22.53 -8.03
N CYS A 68 6.41 23.01 -7.26
CA CYS A 68 7.69 22.32 -7.05
C CYS A 68 8.10 22.47 -5.59
N GLN A 69 8.00 21.37 -4.85
CA GLN A 69 8.63 21.17 -3.57
C GLN A 69 9.79 20.20 -3.73
N PRO A 70 11.04 20.63 -3.47
CA PRO A 70 12.18 19.72 -3.51
C PRO A 70 12.11 18.71 -2.36
N VAL A 71 12.75 17.57 -2.55
CA VAL A 71 12.92 16.59 -1.48
C VAL A 71 13.91 17.12 -0.45
N ASP A 72 13.50 17.20 0.82
CA ASP A 72 14.42 17.51 1.92
C ASP A 72 15.08 16.22 2.43
N TYR A 73 16.38 16.08 2.17
CA TYR A 73 17.21 14.95 2.62
C TYR A 73 17.87 15.18 3.98
N SER A 74 17.58 16.29 4.65
CA SER A 74 18.11 16.60 5.98
C SER A 74 17.45 15.75 7.07
N ASN A 75 18.02 15.79 8.28
CA ASN A 75 17.43 15.17 9.47
C ASN A 75 16.47 16.12 10.21
N HIS A 76 15.91 17.12 9.53
CA HIS A 76 14.91 17.98 10.14
C HIS A 76 13.65 17.18 10.50
N ILE A 77 12.98 17.58 11.59
CA ILE A 77 11.87 16.81 12.18
C ILE A 77 10.75 16.57 11.16
N THR A 78 10.44 17.58 10.34
CA THR A 78 9.39 17.51 9.31
C THR A 78 9.80 16.68 8.09
N ALA A 79 11.07 16.72 7.68
CA ALA A 79 11.61 15.84 6.64
C ALA A 79 11.55 14.36 7.05
N ILE A 80 11.94 14.06 8.30
CA ILE A 80 11.81 12.72 8.87
C ILE A 80 10.33 12.30 8.95
N GLN A 81 9.43 13.22 9.30
CA GLN A 81 7.99 12.95 9.35
C GLN A 81 7.40 12.66 7.98
N ALA A 82 7.80 13.39 6.94
CA ALA A 82 7.43 13.11 5.55
C ALA A 82 7.89 11.70 5.12
N CYS A 83 9.14 11.36 5.43
CA CYS A 83 9.70 10.04 5.14
C CYS A 83 8.96 8.92 5.90
N LYS A 84 8.58 9.15 7.17
CA LYS A 84 7.74 8.23 7.95
C LYS A 84 6.36 8.05 7.32
N ALA A 85 5.74 9.11 6.82
CA ALA A 85 4.46 9.02 6.12
C ALA A 85 4.58 8.20 4.83
N CYS A 86 5.63 8.40 4.03
CA CYS A 86 5.93 7.57 2.85
C CYS A 86 6.14 6.08 3.23
N TRP A 87 6.81 5.83 4.36
CA TRP A 87 7.00 4.47 4.86
C TRP A 87 5.67 3.81 5.28
N TRP A 88 4.83 4.52 6.03
CA TRP A 88 3.49 4.03 6.39
C TRP A 88 2.61 3.80 5.17
N TYR A 89 2.71 4.65 4.15
CA TYR A 89 2.04 4.45 2.87
C TYR A 89 2.48 3.16 2.18
N TYR A 90 3.79 2.86 2.15
CA TYR A 90 4.28 1.57 1.64
C TYR A 90 3.71 0.39 2.43
N ILE A 91 3.66 0.47 3.76
CA ILE A 91 3.05 -0.58 4.59
C ILE A 91 1.56 -0.76 4.24
N MET A 92 0.81 0.33 4.03
CA MET A 92 -0.57 0.23 3.56
C MET A 92 -0.67 -0.48 2.21
N LYS A 93 0.25 -0.24 1.26
CA LYS A 93 0.24 -0.97 -0.02
C LYS A 93 0.54 -2.46 0.11
N VAL A 94 1.28 -2.88 1.13
CA VAL A 94 1.41 -4.30 1.47
C VAL A 94 0.09 -4.86 2.02
N VAL A 95 -0.60 -4.11 2.89
CA VAL A 95 -1.88 -4.51 3.49
C VAL A 95 -3.01 -4.57 2.45
N ASP A 96 -3.01 -3.69 1.46
CA ASP A 96 -3.97 -3.66 0.34
C ASP A 96 -3.92 -4.95 -0.50
N LEU A 97 -2.83 -5.72 -0.46
CA LEU A 97 -2.76 -7.03 -1.13
C LEU A 97 -3.77 -8.04 -0.57
N ILE A 98 -4.18 -7.87 0.69
CA ILE A 98 -5.16 -8.72 1.36
C ILE A 98 -6.52 -8.65 0.66
N ASP A 99 -6.90 -7.53 0.03
CA ASP A 99 -8.15 -7.40 -0.74
C ASP A 99 -8.31 -8.52 -1.76
N THR A 100 -7.23 -8.81 -2.49
CA THR A 100 -7.28 -9.83 -3.53
C THR A 100 -7.36 -11.23 -2.93
N ILE A 101 -6.72 -11.46 -1.78
CA ILE A 101 -6.83 -12.73 -1.05
C ILE A 101 -8.29 -12.94 -0.58
N ILE A 102 -8.93 -11.89 -0.06
CA ILE A 102 -10.36 -11.92 0.31
C ILE A 102 -11.21 -12.27 -0.92
N PHE A 103 -10.96 -11.68 -2.08
CA PHE A 103 -11.70 -11.99 -3.31
C PHE A 103 -11.56 -13.45 -3.72
N VAL A 104 -10.34 -14.02 -3.62
CA VAL A 104 -10.10 -15.44 -3.87
C VAL A 104 -10.90 -16.32 -2.90
N LEU A 105 -10.82 -16.06 -1.60
CA LEU A 105 -11.52 -16.84 -0.57
C LEU A 105 -13.05 -16.73 -0.67
N ARG A 106 -13.57 -15.61 -1.19
CA ARG A 106 -15.00 -15.41 -1.41
C ARG A 106 -15.49 -15.89 -2.77
N LYS A 107 -14.61 -16.47 -3.60
CA LYS A 107 -14.90 -16.85 -5.00
C LYS A 107 -15.46 -15.68 -5.83
N LYS A 108 -14.92 -14.48 -5.62
CA LYS A 108 -15.29 -13.26 -6.37
C LYS A 108 -14.28 -13.00 -7.49
N ASP A 109 -14.12 -13.98 -8.37
CA ASP A 109 -13.16 -13.91 -9.50
C ASP A 109 -13.42 -12.73 -10.44
N ASN A 110 -14.66 -12.24 -10.52
CA ASN A 110 -15.02 -11.06 -11.29
C ASN A 110 -14.37 -9.76 -10.78
N GLN A 111 -13.92 -9.74 -9.52
CA GLN A 111 -13.20 -8.60 -8.94
C GLN A 111 -11.68 -8.70 -9.17
N ILE A 112 -11.17 -9.90 -9.45
CA ILE A 112 -9.74 -10.15 -9.72
C ILE A 112 -9.45 -9.90 -11.20
N THR A 113 -9.55 -8.63 -11.60
CA THR A 113 -9.27 -8.19 -12.98
C THR A 113 -7.77 -7.98 -13.19
N PHE A 114 -7.34 -7.92 -14.47
CA PHE A 114 -5.97 -7.52 -14.81
C PHE A 114 -5.61 -6.18 -14.18
N LEU A 115 -6.49 -5.19 -14.30
CA LEU A 115 -6.27 -3.85 -13.76
C LEU A 115 -6.05 -3.87 -12.25
N HIS A 116 -6.86 -4.65 -11.52
CA HIS A 116 -6.75 -4.79 -10.07
C HIS A 116 -5.37 -5.33 -9.67
N VAL A 117 -4.98 -6.48 -10.20
CA VAL A 117 -3.71 -7.13 -9.87
C VAL A 117 -2.51 -6.28 -10.31
N TYR A 118 -2.58 -5.68 -11.50
CA TYR A 118 -1.56 -4.77 -12.02
C TYR A 118 -1.40 -3.54 -11.11
N HIS A 119 -2.50 -2.90 -10.72
CA HIS A 119 -2.51 -1.75 -9.82
C HIS A 119 -1.86 -2.11 -8.47
N HIS A 120 -2.28 -3.19 -7.82
CA HIS A 120 -1.74 -3.55 -6.51
C HIS A 120 -0.24 -3.89 -6.55
N LEU A 121 0.23 -4.59 -7.59
CA LEU A 121 1.66 -4.88 -7.76
C LEU A 121 2.47 -3.62 -8.06
N THR A 122 2.03 -2.78 -9.00
CA THR A 122 2.76 -1.57 -9.38
C THR A 122 2.83 -0.57 -8.23
N MET A 123 1.71 -0.36 -7.51
CA MET A 123 1.68 0.53 -6.35
C MET A 123 2.58 0.05 -5.21
N LEU A 124 2.71 -1.27 -4.99
CA LEU A 124 3.66 -1.83 -4.03
C LEU A 124 5.12 -1.47 -4.40
N PHE A 125 5.51 -1.65 -5.66
CA PHE A 125 6.88 -1.33 -6.09
C PHE A 125 7.16 0.16 -6.15
N PHE A 126 6.23 0.97 -6.65
CA PHE A 126 6.38 2.42 -6.71
C PHE A 126 6.42 3.06 -5.33
N SER A 127 5.58 2.61 -4.39
CA SER A 127 5.66 3.09 -3.00
C SER A 127 6.97 2.70 -2.33
N TRP A 128 7.52 1.52 -2.62
CA TRP A 128 8.85 1.15 -2.13
C TRP A 128 9.95 2.04 -2.72
N TYR A 129 9.95 2.24 -4.03
CA TYR A 129 10.94 3.08 -4.69
C TYR A 129 10.85 4.54 -4.22
N GLY A 130 9.63 5.07 -4.13
CA GLY A 130 9.34 6.41 -3.60
C GLY A 130 9.84 6.56 -2.17
N GLY A 131 9.43 5.70 -1.23
CA GLY A 131 9.89 5.78 0.16
C GLY A 131 11.40 5.55 0.33
N LYS A 132 12.06 4.83 -0.59
CA LYS A 132 13.50 4.59 -0.55
C LYS A 132 14.34 5.79 -1.00
N TYR A 133 13.92 6.47 -2.07
CA TYR A 133 14.74 7.48 -2.75
C TYR A 133 14.15 8.90 -2.70
N VAL A 134 12.84 9.04 -2.50
CA VAL A 134 12.05 10.27 -2.63
C VAL A 134 11.09 10.36 -1.44
N GLY A 135 11.64 10.50 -0.24
CA GLY A 135 10.90 10.49 1.04
C GLY A 135 10.09 11.76 1.34
N GLY A 136 9.46 12.36 0.32
CA GLY A 136 8.76 13.64 0.38
C GLY A 136 8.94 14.45 -0.91
N GLY A 137 8.30 15.62 -1.00
CA GLY A 137 8.40 16.53 -2.15
C GLY A 137 7.89 15.95 -3.49
N GLN A 138 8.05 16.70 -4.56
CA GLN A 138 7.65 16.29 -5.93
C GLN A 138 8.63 16.69 -7.04
N CYS A 139 9.67 17.49 -6.74
CA CYS A 139 10.67 17.90 -7.71
C CYS A 139 12.11 17.74 -7.17
N LYS A 140 13.10 17.92 -8.05
CA LYS A 140 14.53 17.95 -7.70
C LYS A 140 14.95 19.34 -7.29
#